data_AF-A0A2M7J160-F1
#
_entry.id   AF-A0A2M7J160-F1
#
_cell.length_a   1.000
_cell.length_b   1.000
_cell.length_c   1.000
_cell.angle_alpha   90.00
_cell.angle_beta   90.00
_cell.angle_gamma   90.00
#
_symmetry.space_group_name_H-M   'P 1'
#
loop_
_entity.id
_entity.type
_entity.pdbx_description
1 polymer ?
#
loop_
_entity_poly.entity_id
_entity_poly.type
_entity_poly.pdbx_seq_one_letter_code
_entity_poly.pdbx_strand_id
1 'polypeptide(L)'
;MASLTKSKTIFAFTSPRTIEKIIPEIELLGNHFSGKIWKANAQLQSDYFEVLFRSEFYEGETYPNNPALAARDRITRAPKALGFVDLETNIAITKPGLALLGGKRVDEVITRQLLKFQLPSPNHTQSTLIDFAVKPYLELLRLTSELDGISRTEIAIFFLQLTNFKKYDKVKKMILRFREQSKQNKINRKAFVEAQFNAQIKIIYADEIHAGITSTRQSEDNSLEKFIATKRSNMRDYADAFIRYMRATQLVTFNVQSNRLKISEFRQSDVDYILLSIKPEPEIFSDKEAFRAYLFDENQPVLLVDDRKLLGQKLKIHGISAAELVNESIEQLKDRIDLMEFLLSGEQIEEAERALKDFGRIAELEAVFEQISNREIPDAPLYLEWNVWRAMVMLNDAIRVEGHFKRDLDGMPLNSAPGNRPDIECNYEDFNLIVEVTLSSGRKQFEMEGEPVA
;
A
#
# COMPACT_ATOMS: atom_id res chain seq x y z
N MET A 1 -23.58 -2.90 -1.29
CA MET A 1 -22.89 -4.13 -0.86
C MET A 1 -22.36 -4.78 -2.13
N ALA A 2 -21.10 -5.20 -2.13
CA ALA A 2 -20.51 -5.93 -3.24
C ALA A 2 -20.57 -7.44 -2.94
N SER A 3 -21.05 -8.24 -3.88
CA SER A 3 -21.07 -9.70 -3.72
C SER A 3 -19.72 -10.31 -4.09
N LEU A 4 -19.22 -11.21 -3.24
CA LEU A 4 -18.00 -11.97 -3.50
C LEU A 4 -18.21 -13.16 -4.44
N THR A 5 -19.44 -13.43 -4.90
CA THR A 5 -19.75 -14.61 -5.73
C THR A 5 -18.92 -14.67 -7.02
N LYS A 6 -18.55 -13.52 -7.58
CA LYS A 6 -17.69 -13.43 -8.78
C LYS A 6 -16.18 -13.44 -8.49
N SER A 7 -15.79 -13.45 -7.21
CA SER A 7 -14.40 -13.42 -6.79
C SER A 7 -13.89 -14.83 -6.52
N LYS A 8 -12.74 -15.16 -7.11
CA LYS A 8 -12.01 -16.43 -6.86
C LYS A 8 -10.80 -16.24 -5.94
N THR A 9 -10.38 -14.99 -5.73
CA THR A 9 -9.22 -14.58 -4.95
C THR A 9 -9.62 -13.46 -4.00
N ILE A 10 -8.77 -13.17 -3.00
CA ILE A 10 -8.84 -11.87 -2.30
C ILE A 10 -8.42 -10.75 -3.26
N PHE A 11 -8.77 -9.52 -2.92
CA PHE A 11 -8.51 -8.33 -3.74
C PHE A 11 -8.07 -7.16 -2.86
N ALA A 12 -7.41 -6.19 -3.49
CA ALA A 12 -7.07 -4.90 -2.91
C ALA A 12 -7.76 -3.77 -3.68
N PHE A 13 -7.80 -2.58 -3.10
CA PHE A 13 -8.35 -1.40 -3.76
C PHE A 13 -7.32 -0.79 -4.71
N THR A 14 -7.73 -0.59 -5.97
CA THR A 14 -6.84 -0.07 -7.02
C THR A 14 -7.21 1.35 -7.47
N SER A 15 -8.18 1.97 -6.82
CA SER A 15 -8.68 3.31 -7.15
C SER A 15 -8.95 4.06 -5.86
N PRO A 16 -7.89 4.58 -5.19
CA PRO A 16 -6.48 4.55 -5.59
C PRO A 16 -5.70 3.30 -5.13
N ARG A 17 -4.59 2.97 -5.82
CA ARG A 17 -3.61 1.92 -5.41
C ARG A 17 -2.72 2.36 -4.24
N THR A 18 -2.60 3.66 -3.99
CA THR A 18 -1.92 4.26 -2.85
C THR A 18 -2.98 4.85 -1.93
N ILE A 19 -3.05 4.39 -0.68
CA ILE A 19 -4.17 4.70 0.21
C ILE A 19 -4.20 6.18 0.59
N GLU A 20 -3.05 6.83 0.71
CA GLU A 20 -2.91 8.24 1.11
C GLU A 20 -3.59 9.19 0.12
N LYS A 21 -3.76 8.78 -1.14
CA LYS A 21 -4.49 9.56 -2.15
C LYS A 21 -5.98 9.71 -1.83
N ILE A 22 -6.55 8.90 -0.91
CA ILE A 22 -7.93 9.09 -0.47
C ILE A 22 -8.10 10.29 0.46
N ILE A 23 -7.04 10.75 1.13
CA ILE A 23 -7.13 11.80 2.16
C ILE A 23 -7.74 13.08 1.58
N PRO A 24 -7.19 13.68 0.51
CA PRO A 24 -7.79 14.88 -0.08
C PRO A 24 -9.14 14.58 -0.77
N GLU A 25 -9.34 13.37 -1.29
CA GLU A 25 -10.63 12.95 -1.88
C GLU A 25 -11.78 12.92 -0.84
N ILE A 26 -11.48 12.47 0.39
CA ILE A 26 -12.41 12.40 1.51
C ILE A 26 -12.65 13.78 2.12
N GLU A 27 -11.61 14.61 2.24
CA GLU A 27 -11.73 16.00 2.68
C GLU A 27 -12.70 16.77 1.78
N LEU A 28 -12.50 16.67 0.46
CA LEU A 28 -13.38 17.27 -0.55
C LEU A 28 -14.82 16.76 -0.42
N LEU A 29 -15.01 15.46 -0.21
CA LEU A 29 -16.33 14.88 0.02
C LEU A 29 -17.00 15.50 1.27
N GLY A 30 -16.25 15.58 2.37
CA GLY A 30 -16.71 16.13 3.64
C GLY A 30 -17.11 17.61 3.54
N ASN A 31 -16.25 18.43 2.93
CA ASN A 31 -16.42 19.88 2.87
C ASN A 31 -17.60 20.30 1.97
N HIS A 32 -17.85 19.58 0.87
CA HIS A 32 -18.82 20.02 -0.14
C HIS A 32 -20.13 19.21 -0.16
N PHE A 33 -20.13 18.00 0.40
CA PHE A 33 -21.23 17.05 0.23
C PHE A 33 -21.77 16.43 1.53
N SER A 34 -21.20 16.75 2.70
CA SER A 34 -21.73 16.27 3.99
C SER A 34 -23.22 16.54 4.17
N GLY A 35 -23.92 15.60 4.79
CA GLY A 35 -25.36 15.68 5.05
C GLY A 35 -26.26 15.31 3.85
N LYS A 36 -25.69 15.20 2.63
CA LYS A 36 -26.45 14.81 1.43
C LYS A 36 -26.54 13.28 1.29
N ILE A 37 -27.53 12.80 0.53
CA ILE A 37 -27.75 11.36 0.30
C ILE A 37 -26.90 10.88 -0.88
N TRP A 38 -25.91 10.02 -0.63
CA TRP A 38 -25.03 9.44 -1.66
C TRP A 38 -25.70 8.32 -2.48
N LYS A 39 -26.46 7.46 -1.80
CA LYS A 39 -26.99 6.22 -2.39
C LYS A 39 -28.06 6.54 -3.44
N ALA A 40 -27.95 5.87 -4.59
CA ALA A 40 -28.87 6.04 -5.72
C ALA A 40 -28.99 7.50 -6.23
N ASN A 41 -28.00 8.34 -5.97
CA ASN A 41 -27.98 9.74 -6.37
C ASN A 41 -26.88 10.00 -7.42
N ALA A 42 -27.17 9.66 -8.67
CA ALA A 42 -26.18 9.76 -9.76
C ALA A 42 -25.75 11.20 -10.06
N GLN A 43 -26.65 12.17 -9.86
CA GLN A 43 -26.33 13.59 -10.04
C GLN A 43 -25.30 14.03 -9.01
N LEU A 44 -25.55 13.79 -7.72
CA LEU A 44 -24.62 14.14 -6.65
C LEU A 44 -23.25 13.47 -6.81
N GLN A 45 -23.23 12.22 -7.25
CA GLN A 45 -21.99 11.50 -7.54
C GLN A 45 -21.22 12.14 -8.70
N SER A 46 -21.94 12.61 -9.74
CA SER A 46 -21.32 13.34 -10.86
C SER A 46 -20.80 14.71 -10.43
N ASP A 47 -21.56 15.43 -9.60
CA ASP A 47 -21.16 16.72 -9.04
C ASP A 47 -19.90 16.57 -8.18
N TYR A 48 -19.81 15.53 -7.34
CA TYR A 48 -18.59 15.21 -6.61
C TYR A 48 -17.41 14.96 -7.56
N PHE A 49 -17.62 14.17 -8.61
CA PHE A 49 -16.56 13.88 -9.56
C PHE A 49 -16.08 15.15 -10.28
N GLU A 50 -16.99 16.07 -10.62
CA GLU A 50 -16.64 17.34 -11.25
C GLU A 50 -15.71 18.17 -10.36
N VAL A 51 -16.02 18.29 -9.07
CA VAL A 51 -15.20 19.02 -8.10
C VAL A 51 -13.85 18.32 -7.91
N LEU A 52 -13.84 16.98 -7.83
CA LEU A 52 -12.61 16.19 -7.76
C LEU A 52 -11.74 16.39 -9.01
N PHE A 53 -12.32 16.30 -10.21
CA PHE A 53 -11.60 16.41 -11.47
C PHE A 53 -10.90 17.77 -11.63
N ARG A 54 -11.48 18.82 -11.08
CA ARG A 54 -10.91 20.19 -11.10
C ARG A 54 -9.93 20.48 -9.96
N SER A 55 -9.72 19.53 -9.04
CA SER A 55 -8.80 19.72 -7.92
C SER A 55 -7.35 19.55 -8.36
N GLU A 56 -6.44 20.27 -7.71
CA GLU A 56 -5.00 20.26 -8.03
C GLU A 56 -4.33 18.89 -7.77
N PHE A 57 -4.93 18.04 -6.96
CA PHE A 57 -4.39 16.72 -6.61
C PHE A 57 -4.95 15.57 -7.45
N TYR A 58 -5.90 15.84 -8.36
CA TYR A 58 -6.46 14.78 -9.21
C TYR A 58 -5.61 14.57 -10.47
N GLU A 59 -4.97 13.41 -10.56
CA GLU A 59 -4.02 13.06 -11.62
C GLU A 59 -4.67 12.45 -12.89
N GLY A 60 -5.98 12.60 -13.09
CA GLY A 60 -6.64 12.03 -14.27
C GLY A 60 -6.72 13.00 -15.44
N GLU A 61 -6.12 12.63 -16.57
CA GLU A 61 -6.06 13.47 -17.78
C GLU A 61 -7.41 13.67 -18.48
N THR A 62 -8.29 12.68 -18.40
CA THR A 62 -9.55 12.67 -19.17
C THR A 62 -10.77 12.57 -18.27
N TYR A 63 -11.78 13.39 -18.59
CA TYR A 63 -13.07 13.32 -17.94
C TYR A 63 -13.78 12.01 -18.36
N PRO A 64 -14.26 11.19 -17.41
CA PRO A 64 -14.84 9.90 -17.72
C PRO A 64 -16.24 10.04 -18.34
N ASN A 65 -16.56 9.15 -19.28
CA ASN A 65 -17.90 9.05 -19.87
C ASN A 65 -19.02 8.78 -18.84
N ASN A 66 -18.68 8.26 -17.66
CA ASN A 66 -19.62 8.02 -16.57
C ASN A 66 -19.04 8.55 -15.24
N PRO A 67 -19.18 9.86 -14.97
CA PRO A 67 -18.61 10.48 -13.77
C PRO A 67 -19.23 9.91 -12.48
N ALA A 68 -20.52 9.59 -12.46
CA ALA A 68 -21.16 8.93 -11.32
C ALA A 68 -20.55 7.56 -10.98
N LEU A 69 -20.17 6.76 -11.99
CA LEU A 69 -19.45 5.50 -11.76
C LEU A 69 -18.04 5.75 -11.23
N ALA A 70 -17.32 6.70 -11.84
CA ALA A 70 -15.97 7.04 -11.42
C ALA A 70 -15.93 7.55 -9.96
N ALA A 71 -16.85 8.42 -9.56
CA ALA A 71 -17.04 8.85 -8.18
C ALA A 71 -17.30 7.70 -7.21
N ARG A 72 -18.17 6.75 -7.60
CA ARG A 72 -18.42 5.56 -6.77
C ARG A 72 -17.17 4.71 -6.63
N ASP A 73 -16.37 4.56 -7.69
CA ASP A 73 -15.11 3.82 -7.60
C ASP A 73 -14.11 4.49 -6.65
N ARG A 74 -14.05 5.83 -6.63
CA ARG A 74 -13.21 6.59 -5.69
C ARG A 74 -13.68 6.49 -4.24
N ILE A 75 -14.97 6.71 -3.97
CA ILE A 75 -15.49 6.85 -2.60
C ILE A 75 -16.03 5.53 -2.01
N THR A 76 -16.59 4.65 -2.81
CA THR A 76 -17.23 3.40 -2.30
C THR A 76 -16.24 2.24 -2.15
N ARG A 77 -15.05 2.33 -2.76
CA ARG A 77 -13.96 1.35 -2.58
C ARG A 77 -13.23 1.61 -1.27
N ALA A 78 -11.97 2.04 -1.29
CA ALA A 78 -11.17 2.17 -0.07
C ALA A 78 -11.83 3.06 1.00
N PRO A 79 -12.37 4.27 0.71
CA PRO A 79 -12.91 5.14 1.75
C PRO A 79 -14.06 4.52 2.53
N LYS A 80 -15.10 4.02 1.85
CA LYS A 80 -16.22 3.34 2.51
C LYS A 80 -15.83 1.97 3.07
N ALA A 81 -15.10 1.17 2.30
CA ALA A 81 -14.80 -0.21 2.68
C ALA A 81 -13.89 -0.30 3.91
N LEU A 82 -12.98 0.66 4.06
CA LEU A 82 -12.13 0.84 5.23
C LEU A 82 -12.74 1.76 6.28
N GLY A 83 -13.97 2.23 6.10
CA GLY A 83 -14.71 2.90 7.16
C GLY A 83 -14.31 4.33 7.47
N PHE A 84 -13.66 5.04 6.55
CA PHE A 84 -13.33 6.46 6.70
C PHE A 84 -14.53 7.37 6.40
N VAL A 85 -15.47 6.88 5.60
CA VAL A 85 -16.71 7.60 5.28
C VAL A 85 -17.93 6.72 5.49
N ASP A 86 -19.02 7.35 5.89
CA ASP A 86 -20.33 6.76 5.97
C ASP A 86 -21.22 7.29 4.84
N LEU A 87 -21.86 6.37 4.13
CA LEU A 87 -22.69 6.65 2.97
C LEU A 87 -24.04 5.93 3.07
N GLU A 88 -24.41 5.35 4.23
CA GLU A 88 -25.62 4.53 4.34
C GLU A 88 -26.90 5.39 4.35
N THR A 89 -26.93 6.47 5.14
CA THR A 89 -28.01 7.46 5.18
C THR A 89 -27.57 8.76 4.51
N ASN A 90 -26.73 9.53 5.19
CA ASN A 90 -26.15 10.78 4.70
C ASN A 90 -24.63 10.64 4.67
N ILE A 91 -24.00 11.39 3.77
CA ILE A 91 -22.54 11.51 3.70
C ILE A 91 -22.05 12.09 5.03
N ALA A 92 -21.20 11.33 5.70
CA ALA A 92 -20.52 11.77 6.91
C ALA A 92 -19.09 11.23 6.94
N ILE A 93 -18.18 12.01 7.51
CA ILE A 93 -16.83 11.55 7.84
C ILE A 93 -16.91 10.83 9.18
N THR A 94 -16.39 9.60 9.24
CA THR A 94 -16.42 8.79 10.47
C THR A 94 -15.31 9.23 11.43
N LYS A 95 -15.27 8.68 12.64
CA LYS A 95 -14.17 8.92 13.58
C LYS A 95 -12.78 8.57 12.99
N PRO A 96 -12.54 7.36 12.43
CA PRO A 96 -11.32 7.07 11.69
C PRO A 96 -11.06 8.03 10.52
N GLY A 97 -12.11 8.48 9.83
CA GLY A 97 -11.97 9.48 8.76
C GLY A 97 -11.47 10.82 9.27
N LEU A 98 -12.01 11.31 10.39
CA LEU A 98 -11.56 12.55 11.04
C LEU A 98 -10.12 12.41 11.57
N ALA A 99 -9.78 11.27 12.17
CA ALA A 99 -8.41 10.98 12.60
C ALA A 99 -7.43 10.97 11.42
N LEU A 100 -7.83 10.39 10.28
CA LEU A 100 -7.04 10.38 9.05
C LEU A 100 -6.81 11.80 8.50
N LEU A 101 -7.86 12.63 8.46
CA LEU A 101 -7.78 14.03 8.04
C LEU A 101 -6.95 14.91 9.00
N GLY A 102 -6.88 14.53 10.28
CA GLY A 102 -6.08 15.22 11.28
C GLY A 102 -4.57 15.12 11.05
N GLY A 103 -4.10 14.18 10.22
CA GLY A 103 -2.71 14.09 9.77
C GLY A 103 -1.69 13.59 10.81
N LYS A 104 -2.08 13.41 12.08
CA LYS A 104 -1.22 12.86 13.14
C LYS A 104 -1.29 11.32 13.12
N ARG A 105 -0.13 10.66 13.02
CA ARG A 105 0.01 9.17 13.00
C ARG A 105 -0.94 8.49 12.03
N VAL A 106 -0.93 8.98 10.80
CA VAL A 106 -1.74 8.45 9.69
C VAL A 106 -1.49 6.95 9.49
N ASP A 107 -0.26 6.49 9.71
CA ASP A 107 0.13 5.08 9.67
C ASP A 107 -0.60 4.23 10.73
N GLU A 108 -0.78 4.74 11.96
CA GLU A 108 -1.55 4.08 13.02
C GLU A 108 -3.04 3.95 12.63
N VAL A 109 -3.62 5.05 12.12
CA VAL A 109 -5.03 5.10 11.68
C VAL A 109 -5.26 4.09 10.54
N ILE A 110 -4.39 4.09 9.53
CA ILE A 110 -4.45 3.15 8.41
C ILE A 110 -4.31 1.71 8.93
N THR A 111 -3.34 1.44 9.81
CA THR A 111 -3.10 0.12 10.39
C THR A 111 -4.38 -0.46 10.99
N ARG A 112 -5.09 0.30 11.83
CA ARG A 112 -6.34 -0.17 12.46
C ARG A 112 -7.40 -0.51 11.43
N GLN A 113 -7.61 0.34 10.43
CA GLN A 113 -8.63 0.09 9.41
C GLN A 113 -8.28 -1.10 8.51
N LEU A 114 -7.00 -1.30 8.16
CA LEU A 114 -6.56 -2.47 7.39
C LEU A 114 -6.71 -3.78 8.18
N LEU A 115 -6.43 -3.77 9.49
CA LEU A 115 -6.60 -4.94 10.36
C LEU A 115 -8.07 -5.31 10.59
N LYS A 116 -8.99 -4.34 10.49
CA LYS A 116 -10.45 -4.57 10.50
C LYS A 116 -10.99 -5.06 9.16
N PHE A 117 -10.25 -4.88 8.05
CA PHE A 117 -10.72 -5.31 6.75
C PHE A 117 -10.79 -6.84 6.67
N GLN A 118 -11.99 -7.35 6.45
CA GLN A 118 -12.28 -8.78 6.39
C GLN A 118 -13.23 -9.15 5.25
N LEU A 119 -13.07 -10.39 4.79
CA LEU A 119 -13.91 -11.02 3.79
C LEU A 119 -14.46 -12.34 4.37
N PRO A 120 -15.78 -12.48 4.53
CA PRO A 120 -16.83 -11.52 4.20
C PRO A 120 -16.94 -10.39 5.24
N SER A 121 -17.71 -9.37 4.88
CA SER A 121 -18.21 -8.32 5.76
C SER A 121 -19.61 -7.88 5.29
N PRO A 122 -20.39 -7.13 6.07
CA PRO A 122 -21.66 -6.57 5.57
C PRO A 122 -21.51 -5.68 4.32
N ASN A 123 -20.32 -5.11 4.08
CA ASN A 123 -20.00 -4.44 2.82
C ASN A 123 -19.68 -5.41 1.66
N HIS A 124 -19.17 -6.61 1.97
CA HIS A 124 -18.73 -7.65 1.03
C HIS A 124 -19.37 -9.00 1.34
N THR A 125 -20.53 -9.27 0.74
CA THR A 125 -21.34 -10.44 1.09
C THR A 125 -20.68 -11.74 0.63
N GLN A 126 -20.84 -12.80 1.42
CA GLN A 126 -20.26 -14.12 1.17
C GLN A 126 -20.54 -14.64 -0.25
N SER A 127 -19.56 -15.34 -0.82
CA SER A 127 -19.69 -16.01 -2.10
C SER A 127 -20.45 -17.32 -1.94
N THR A 128 -21.29 -17.66 -2.92
CA THR A 128 -21.95 -18.97 -2.97
C THR A 128 -21.05 -20.07 -3.55
N LEU A 129 -19.85 -19.71 -4.05
CA LEU A 129 -18.94 -20.61 -4.76
C LEU A 129 -17.62 -20.84 -4.01
N ILE A 130 -17.15 -19.83 -3.28
CA ILE A 130 -15.86 -19.84 -2.61
C ILE A 130 -16.07 -19.47 -1.16
N ASP A 131 -15.54 -20.29 -0.25
CA ASP A 131 -15.54 -19.94 1.16
C ASP A 131 -14.53 -18.82 1.42
N PHE A 132 -15.05 -17.61 1.62
CA PHE A 132 -14.29 -16.50 2.19
C PHE A 132 -14.43 -16.52 3.71
N ALA A 133 -13.30 -16.47 4.40
CA ALA A 133 -13.20 -16.20 5.82
C ALA A 133 -11.76 -15.76 6.12
N VAL A 134 -11.41 -14.51 5.87
CA VAL A 134 -10.04 -14.02 5.99
C VAL A 134 -9.98 -12.54 6.35
N LYS A 135 -8.94 -12.14 7.11
CA LYS A 135 -8.47 -10.75 7.29
C LYS A 135 -7.23 -10.54 6.41
N PRO A 136 -7.36 -10.07 5.15
CA PRO A 136 -6.26 -10.12 4.17
C PRO A 136 -4.98 -9.44 4.63
N TYR A 137 -5.06 -8.24 5.18
CA TYR A 137 -3.88 -7.48 5.59
C TYR A 137 -3.17 -8.09 6.81
N LEU A 138 -3.93 -8.66 7.77
CA LEU A 138 -3.36 -9.42 8.89
C LEU A 138 -2.60 -10.66 8.40
N GLU A 139 -3.18 -11.42 7.49
CA GLU A 139 -2.52 -12.62 6.96
C GLU A 139 -1.30 -12.29 6.07
N LEU A 140 -1.32 -11.14 5.38
CA LEU A 140 -0.15 -10.66 4.64
C LEU A 140 0.97 -10.27 5.61
N LEU A 141 0.65 -9.59 6.71
CA LEU A 141 1.61 -9.25 7.77
C LEU A 141 2.23 -10.53 8.35
N ARG A 142 1.39 -11.52 8.65
CA ARG A 142 1.80 -12.81 9.21
C ARG A 142 2.72 -13.59 8.26
N LEU A 143 2.35 -13.69 6.97
CA LEU A 143 3.22 -14.32 5.96
C LEU A 143 4.54 -13.56 5.82
N THR A 144 4.51 -12.23 5.85
CA THR A 144 5.72 -11.40 5.75
C THR A 144 6.66 -11.67 6.91
N SER A 145 6.15 -11.74 8.14
CA SER A 145 6.93 -12.08 9.34
C SER A 145 7.46 -13.52 9.29
N GLU A 146 6.59 -14.51 9.11
CA GLU A 146 6.98 -15.94 9.20
C GLU A 146 7.85 -16.44 8.03
N LEU A 147 7.89 -15.73 6.91
CA LEU A 147 8.72 -16.10 5.73
C LEU A 147 10.00 -15.28 5.60
N ASP A 148 10.28 -14.41 6.57
CA ASP A 148 11.36 -13.41 6.50
C ASP A 148 11.29 -12.61 5.19
N GLY A 149 10.09 -12.07 4.99
CA GLY A 149 9.70 -11.28 3.85
C GLY A 149 8.95 -12.04 2.75
N ILE A 150 8.30 -11.27 1.86
CA ILE A 150 7.51 -11.77 0.72
C ILE A 150 7.69 -10.85 -0.50
N SER A 151 7.81 -11.44 -1.70
CA SER A 151 7.98 -10.67 -2.95
C SER A 151 6.63 -10.33 -3.61
N ARG A 152 6.58 -9.27 -4.43
CA ARG A 152 5.39 -8.93 -5.24
C ARG A 152 4.90 -10.11 -6.08
N THR A 153 5.81 -10.91 -6.64
CA THR A 153 5.49 -12.10 -7.42
C THR A 153 4.80 -13.16 -6.58
N GLU A 154 5.29 -13.43 -5.36
CA GLU A 154 4.66 -14.39 -4.46
C GLU A 154 3.29 -13.93 -3.97
N ILE A 155 3.15 -12.62 -3.74
CA ILE A 155 1.85 -12.03 -3.41
C ILE A 155 0.88 -12.28 -4.56
N ALA A 156 1.27 -11.89 -5.79
CA ALA A 156 0.44 -11.98 -6.98
C ALA A 156 0.04 -13.42 -7.32
N ILE A 157 0.95 -14.39 -7.17
CA ILE A 157 0.70 -15.78 -7.56
C ILE A 157 -0.02 -16.55 -6.44
N PHE A 158 0.39 -16.40 -5.17
CA PHE A 158 0.01 -17.31 -4.10
C PHE A 158 -0.84 -16.66 -3.01
N PHE A 159 -0.43 -15.51 -2.48
CA PHE A 159 -1.16 -14.85 -1.38
C PHE A 159 -2.61 -14.54 -1.75
N LEU A 160 -2.86 -14.09 -2.99
CA LEU A 160 -4.23 -13.78 -3.44
C LEU A 160 -5.20 -14.99 -3.37
N GLN A 161 -4.68 -16.21 -3.29
CA GLN A 161 -5.49 -17.42 -3.14
C GLN A 161 -5.93 -17.70 -1.69
N LEU A 162 -5.46 -16.91 -0.71
CA LEU A 162 -5.77 -17.06 0.71
C LEU A 162 -7.17 -16.52 1.03
N THR A 163 -8.22 -17.17 0.52
CA THR A 163 -9.61 -16.75 0.74
C THR A 163 -10.13 -17.11 2.13
N ASN A 164 -9.53 -18.09 2.80
CA ASN A 164 -9.89 -18.53 4.13
C ASN A 164 -8.61 -18.70 4.96
N PHE A 165 -8.57 -18.17 6.20
CA PHE A 165 -7.42 -18.27 7.10
C PHE A 165 -6.95 -19.71 7.32
N LYS A 166 -7.84 -20.70 7.24
CA LYS A 166 -7.50 -22.14 7.31
C LYS A 166 -6.64 -22.64 6.14
N LYS A 167 -6.52 -21.87 5.06
CA LYS A 167 -5.65 -22.16 3.92
C LYS A 167 -4.23 -21.59 4.09
N TYR A 168 -3.94 -20.92 5.21
CA TYR A 168 -2.65 -20.26 5.46
C TYR A 168 -1.46 -21.19 5.21
N ASP A 169 -1.42 -22.34 5.88
CA ASP A 169 -0.30 -23.29 5.74
C ASP A 169 -0.15 -23.83 4.32
N LYS A 170 -1.26 -23.99 3.60
CA LYS A 170 -1.25 -24.40 2.19
C LYS A 170 -0.57 -23.32 1.34
N VAL A 171 -0.97 -22.06 1.50
CA VAL A 171 -0.38 -20.93 0.76
C VAL A 171 1.09 -20.74 1.11
N LYS A 172 1.45 -20.80 2.39
CA LYS A 172 2.85 -20.76 2.87
C LYS A 172 3.70 -21.85 2.21
N LYS A 173 3.21 -23.10 2.18
CA LYS A 173 3.89 -24.23 1.52
C LYS A 173 4.05 -24.02 0.01
N MET A 174 3.05 -23.44 -0.67
CA MET A 174 3.15 -23.12 -2.09
C MET A 174 4.27 -22.10 -2.37
N ILE A 175 4.38 -21.07 -1.52
CA ILE A 175 5.45 -20.08 -1.61
C ILE A 175 6.82 -20.72 -1.38
N LEU A 176 6.98 -21.52 -0.32
CA LEU A 176 8.24 -22.20 -0.01
C LEU A 176 8.67 -23.13 -1.16
N ARG A 177 7.74 -23.92 -1.69
CA ARG A 177 7.98 -24.78 -2.87
C ARG A 177 8.40 -23.97 -4.09
N PHE A 178 7.75 -22.84 -4.34
CA PHE A 178 8.13 -21.93 -5.43
C PHE A 178 9.56 -21.40 -5.25
N ARG A 179 9.95 -21.00 -4.03
CA ARG A 179 11.32 -20.57 -3.72
C ARG A 179 12.34 -21.68 -3.99
N GLU A 180 12.06 -22.91 -3.56
CA GLU A 180 12.93 -24.07 -3.80
C GLU A 180 13.09 -24.36 -5.30
N GLN A 181 11.98 -24.40 -6.03
CA GLN A 181 11.99 -24.63 -7.48
C GLN A 181 12.72 -23.50 -8.22
N SER A 182 12.55 -22.25 -7.78
CA SER A 182 13.27 -21.12 -8.36
C SER A 182 14.79 -21.21 -8.16
N LYS A 183 15.27 -21.78 -7.05
CA LYS A 183 16.71 -22.00 -6.81
C LYS A 183 17.28 -23.12 -7.68
N GLN A 184 16.49 -24.17 -7.94
CA GLN A 184 16.89 -25.32 -8.75
C GLN A 184 16.74 -25.06 -10.26
N ASN A 185 16.01 -24.02 -10.64
CA ASN A 185 15.70 -23.70 -12.02
C ASN A 185 16.97 -23.26 -12.78
N LYS A 186 17.28 -23.97 -13.87
CA LYS A 186 18.37 -23.64 -14.81
C LYS A 186 17.92 -22.80 -16.01
N ILE A 187 16.61 -22.54 -16.14
CA ILE A 187 16.01 -21.77 -17.23
C ILE A 187 15.96 -20.27 -16.85
N ASN A 188 15.73 -19.39 -17.83
CA ASN A 188 15.40 -17.99 -17.59
C ASN A 188 14.31 -17.81 -16.50
N ARG A 189 14.61 -16.98 -15.48
CA ARG A 189 13.74 -16.72 -14.31
C ARG A 189 12.36 -16.18 -14.70
N LYS A 190 12.29 -15.27 -15.67
CA LYS A 190 11.02 -14.66 -16.12
C LYS A 190 10.09 -15.70 -16.74
N ALA A 191 10.64 -16.59 -17.57
CA ALA A 191 9.89 -17.69 -18.17
C ALA A 191 9.38 -18.68 -17.10
N PHE A 192 10.20 -19.00 -16.09
CA PHE A 192 9.78 -19.83 -14.97
C PHE A 192 8.62 -19.20 -14.18
N VAL A 193 8.74 -17.92 -13.81
CA VAL A 193 7.69 -17.18 -13.09
C VAL A 193 6.39 -17.15 -13.90
N GLU A 194 6.48 -16.88 -15.20
CA GLU A 194 5.33 -16.86 -16.10
C GLU A 194 4.63 -18.21 -16.20
N ALA A 195 5.39 -19.31 -16.34
CA ALA A 195 4.84 -20.65 -16.35
C ALA A 195 4.12 -21.00 -15.03
N GLN A 196 4.72 -20.66 -13.89
CA GLN A 196 4.09 -20.86 -12.57
C GLN A 196 2.81 -20.05 -12.42
N PHE A 197 2.81 -18.78 -12.84
CA PHE A 197 1.64 -17.91 -12.79
C PHE A 197 0.50 -18.49 -13.64
N ASN A 198 0.79 -18.86 -14.90
CA ASN A 198 -0.20 -19.41 -15.82
C ASN A 198 -0.78 -20.73 -15.30
N ALA A 199 0.04 -21.58 -14.69
CA ALA A 199 -0.42 -22.81 -14.06
C ALA A 199 -1.39 -22.53 -12.89
N GLN A 200 -1.07 -21.57 -12.03
CA GLN A 200 -1.95 -21.20 -10.92
C GLN A 200 -3.27 -20.59 -11.40
N ILE A 201 -3.25 -19.74 -12.43
CA ILE A 201 -4.49 -19.18 -13.02
C ILE A 201 -5.40 -20.29 -13.55
N LYS A 202 -4.84 -21.29 -14.25
CA LYS A 202 -5.62 -22.42 -14.74
C LYS A 202 -6.28 -23.21 -13.61
N ILE A 203 -5.62 -23.31 -12.45
CA ILE A 203 -6.18 -23.96 -11.25
C ILE A 203 -7.30 -23.11 -10.63
N ILE A 204 -7.04 -21.81 -10.42
CA ILE A 204 -7.99 -20.88 -9.76
C ILE A 204 -9.29 -20.73 -10.57
N TYR A 205 -9.17 -20.69 -11.89
CA TYR A 205 -10.26 -20.40 -12.82
C TYR A 205 -10.67 -21.62 -13.65
N ALA A 206 -10.38 -22.84 -13.17
CA ALA A 206 -10.66 -24.08 -13.90
C ALA A 206 -12.13 -24.18 -14.35
N ASP A 207 -13.09 -23.85 -13.48
CA ASP A 207 -14.52 -23.89 -13.80
C ASP A 207 -14.90 -22.91 -14.92
N GLU A 208 -14.39 -21.67 -14.87
CA GLU A 208 -14.65 -20.64 -15.89
C GLU A 208 -14.07 -21.06 -17.24
N ILE A 209 -12.87 -21.64 -17.22
CA ILE A 209 -12.16 -22.13 -18.41
C ILE A 209 -12.91 -23.32 -19.02
N HIS A 210 -13.33 -24.30 -18.21
CA HIS A 210 -14.07 -25.46 -18.68
C HIS A 210 -15.45 -25.10 -19.23
N ALA A 211 -16.11 -24.10 -18.64
CA ALA A 211 -17.42 -23.61 -19.10
C ALA A 211 -17.33 -22.70 -20.34
N GLY A 212 -16.13 -22.40 -20.85
CA GLY A 212 -15.93 -21.47 -21.97
C GLY A 212 -16.27 -20.01 -21.63
N ILE A 213 -16.35 -19.66 -20.34
CA ILE A 213 -16.65 -18.31 -19.85
C ILE A 213 -15.33 -17.53 -19.79
N THR A 214 -14.73 -17.27 -20.95
CA THR A 214 -13.45 -16.56 -21.09
C THR A 214 -13.58 -15.10 -21.52
N SER A 215 -14.79 -14.67 -21.89
CA SER A 215 -15.09 -13.29 -22.29
C SER A 215 -14.90 -12.30 -21.15
N THR A 216 -14.26 -11.17 -21.44
CA THR A 216 -14.13 -10.04 -20.50
C THR A 216 -15.04 -8.90 -20.95
N ARG A 217 -15.49 -8.05 -20.01
CA ARG A 217 -16.44 -6.95 -20.25
C ARG A 217 -15.95 -5.91 -21.28
N GLN A 218 -14.67 -5.92 -21.65
CA GLN A 218 -14.00 -4.90 -22.45
C GLN A 218 -13.45 -5.42 -23.80
N SER A 219 -13.75 -6.66 -24.20
CA SER A 219 -13.14 -7.27 -25.39
C SER A 219 -14.01 -8.33 -26.04
N GLU A 220 -14.05 -8.35 -27.38
CA GLU A 220 -14.67 -9.41 -28.21
C GLU A 220 -13.77 -10.65 -28.40
N ASP A 221 -12.46 -10.53 -28.13
CA ASP A 221 -11.53 -11.67 -28.15
C ASP A 221 -11.69 -12.52 -26.88
N ASN A 222 -12.11 -13.77 -27.10
CA ASN A 222 -12.45 -14.76 -26.07
C ASN A 222 -11.36 -15.85 -25.92
N SER A 223 -10.15 -15.64 -26.45
CA SER A 223 -9.08 -16.63 -26.35
C SER A 223 -8.68 -16.92 -24.90
N LEU A 224 -8.34 -18.19 -24.62
CA LEU A 224 -7.84 -18.61 -23.31
C LEU A 224 -6.57 -17.84 -22.93
N GLU A 225 -5.71 -17.53 -23.90
CA GLU A 225 -4.48 -16.79 -23.69
C GLU A 225 -4.75 -15.36 -23.20
N LYS A 226 -5.69 -14.65 -23.84
CA LYS A 226 -6.10 -13.31 -23.40
C LYS A 226 -6.76 -13.32 -22.02
N PHE A 227 -7.60 -14.32 -21.74
CA PHE A 227 -8.20 -14.50 -20.42
C PHE A 227 -7.12 -14.65 -19.34
N ILE A 228 -6.16 -15.56 -19.56
CA ILE A 228 -5.04 -15.78 -18.63
C ILE A 228 -4.22 -14.51 -18.46
N ALA A 229 -3.88 -13.83 -19.55
CA ALA A 229 -3.12 -12.58 -19.52
C ALA A 229 -3.84 -11.49 -18.71
N THR A 230 -5.16 -11.37 -18.86
CA THR A 230 -5.99 -10.41 -18.14
C THR A 230 -6.02 -10.72 -16.64
N LYS A 231 -6.30 -11.99 -16.25
CA LYS A 231 -6.31 -12.39 -14.83
C LYS A 231 -4.94 -12.16 -14.18
N ARG A 232 -3.85 -12.48 -14.89
CA ARG A 232 -2.48 -12.22 -14.45
C ARG A 232 -2.20 -10.75 -14.22
N SER A 233 -2.63 -9.87 -15.14
CA SER A 233 -2.50 -8.43 -14.98
C SER A 233 -3.24 -7.94 -13.73
N ASN A 234 -4.50 -8.34 -13.56
CA ASN A 234 -5.32 -7.95 -12.42
C ASN A 234 -4.71 -8.42 -11.09
N MET A 235 -4.17 -9.64 -11.05
CA MET A 235 -3.51 -10.18 -9.85
C MET A 235 -2.20 -9.43 -9.53
N ARG A 236 -1.44 -8.98 -10.54
CA ARG A 236 -0.26 -8.11 -10.33
C ARG A 236 -0.64 -6.73 -9.82
N ASP A 237 -1.78 -6.20 -10.24
CA ASP A 237 -2.33 -4.92 -9.77
C ASP A 237 -2.80 -5.01 -8.32
N TYR A 238 -3.49 -6.09 -7.95
CA TYR A 238 -3.86 -6.31 -6.55
C TYR A 238 -2.65 -6.52 -5.66
N ALA A 239 -1.63 -7.24 -6.13
CA ALA A 239 -0.39 -7.39 -5.37
C ALA A 239 0.32 -6.05 -5.13
N ASP A 240 0.35 -5.17 -6.14
CA ASP A 240 0.90 -3.82 -6.03
C ASP A 240 0.13 -2.98 -5.00
N ALA A 241 -1.21 -2.99 -5.06
CA ALA A 241 -2.05 -2.27 -4.11
C ALA A 241 -1.92 -2.81 -2.68
N PHE A 242 -1.87 -4.14 -2.49
CA PHE A 242 -1.61 -4.74 -1.17
C PHE A 242 -0.27 -4.25 -0.59
N ILE A 243 0.79 -4.26 -1.40
CA ILE A 243 2.10 -3.76 -0.99
C ILE A 243 2.03 -2.29 -0.56
N ARG A 244 1.44 -1.42 -1.39
CA ARG A 244 1.37 0.02 -1.11
C ARG A 244 0.58 0.30 0.17
N TYR A 245 -0.57 -0.37 0.35
CA TYR A 245 -1.38 -0.24 1.56
C TYR A 245 -0.64 -0.76 2.81
N MET A 246 0.10 -1.85 2.69
CA MET A 246 0.94 -2.34 3.79
C MET A 246 2.10 -1.38 4.09
N ARG A 247 2.78 -0.82 3.08
CA ARG A 247 3.84 0.18 3.26
C ARG A 247 3.33 1.44 3.97
N ALA A 248 2.10 1.86 3.70
CA ALA A 248 1.46 3.00 4.39
C ALA A 248 1.25 2.78 5.90
N THR A 249 1.27 1.52 6.39
CA THR A 249 1.27 1.22 7.83
C THR A 249 2.62 1.44 8.49
N GLN A 250 3.69 1.56 7.70
CA GLN A 250 5.09 1.55 8.13
C GLN A 250 5.53 0.31 8.94
N LEU A 251 4.65 -0.67 9.21
CA LEU A 251 5.00 -1.95 9.83
C LEU A 251 5.97 -2.77 8.97
N VAL A 252 5.99 -2.48 7.68
CA VAL A 252 6.80 -3.18 6.69
C VAL A 252 7.58 -2.19 5.83
N THR A 253 8.75 -2.62 5.38
CA THR A 253 9.63 -1.91 4.45
C THR A 253 10.10 -2.84 3.32
N PHE A 254 10.94 -2.36 2.41
CA PHE A 254 11.60 -3.20 1.41
C PHE A 254 13.04 -3.52 1.79
N ASN A 255 13.43 -4.76 1.49
CA ASN A 255 14.83 -5.11 1.38
C ASN A 255 15.36 -4.65 0.00
N VAL A 256 16.36 -3.76 -0.02
CA VAL A 256 16.93 -3.17 -1.25
C VAL A 256 17.42 -4.21 -2.25
N GLN A 257 18.07 -5.28 -1.77
CA GLN A 257 18.70 -6.25 -2.65
C GLN A 257 17.69 -7.18 -3.31
N SER A 258 16.63 -7.55 -2.58
CA SER A 258 15.69 -8.59 -3.01
C SER A 258 14.33 -8.08 -3.44
N ASN A 259 14.02 -6.79 -3.21
CA ASN A 259 12.71 -6.16 -3.42
C ASN A 259 11.56 -6.89 -2.70
N ARG A 260 11.89 -7.55 -1.60
CA ARG A 260 10.94 -8.26 -0.76
C ARG A 260 10.44 -7.31 0.31
N LEU A 261 9.13 -7.32 0.50
CA LEU A 261 8.51 -6.69 1.66
C LEU A 261 9.01 -7.46 2.89
N LYS A 262 9.54 -6.77 3.90
CA LYS A 262 9.98 -7.32 5.19
C LYS A 262 9.35 -6.52 6.33
N ILE A 263 9.39 -7.05 7.55
CA ILE A 263 9.02 -6.27 8.74
C ILE A 263 10.05 -5.15 8.94
N SER A 264 9.60 -3.94 9.26
CA SER A 264 10.48 -2.82 9.62
C SER A 264 11.19 -3.11 10.93
N GLU A 265 12.48 -2.79 11.01
CA GLU A 265 13.29 -3.04 12.21
C GLU A 265 12.78 -2.21 13.40
N PHE A 266 12.14 -1.07 13.13
CA PHE A 266 11.52 -0.19 14.12
C PHE A 266 10.13 -0.65 14.60
N ARG A 267 9.54 -1.65 13.95
CA ARG A 267 8.15 -2.09 14.17
C ARG A 267 8.02 -3.55 14.58
N GLN A 268 9.13 -4.25 14.85
CA GLN A 268 9.08 -5.67 15.21
C GLN A 268 8.17 -5.94 16.41
N SER A 269 8.31 -5.17 17.50
CA SER A 269 7.46 -5.31 18.70
C SER A 269 5.98 -5.04 18.43
N ASP A 270 5.71 -4.10 17.53
CA ASP A 270 4.34 -3.73 17.15
C ASP A 270 3.69 -4.86 16.35
N VAL A 271 4.44 -5.45 15.41
CA VAL A 271 4.00 -6.61 14.61
C VAL A 271 3.81 -7.85 15.49
N ASP A 272 4.73 -8.13 16.41
CA ASP A 272 4.62 -9.26 17.33
C ASP A 272 3.36 -9.12 18.20
N TYR A 273 3.08 -7.92 18.71
CA TYR A 273 1.86 -7.63 19.46
C TYR A 273 0.62 -7.84 18.60
N ILE A 274 0.59 -7.33 17.37
CA ILE A 274 -0.55 -7.49 16.44
C ILE A 274 -0.83 -8.97 16.17
N LEU A 275 0.20 -9.74 15.83
CA LEU A 275 0.06 -11.17 15.48
C LEU A 275 -0.31 -12.02 16.70
N LEU A 276 0.04 -11.59 17.91
CA LEU A 276 -0.34 -12.25 19.16
C LEU A 276 -1.76 -11.88 19.61
N SER A 277 -2.16 -10.62 19.45
CA SER A 277 -3.40 -10.08 20.01
C SER A 277 -4.61 -10.22 19.09
N ILE A 278 -4.39 -10.20 17.77
CA ILE A 278 -5.47 -10.23 16.78
C ILE A 278 -5.64 -11.62 16.21
N LYS A 279 -6.84 -12.16 16.35
CA LYS A 279 -7.21 -13.47 15.81
C LYS A 279 -7.40 -13.43 14.28
N PRO A 280 -6.97 -14.47 13.56
CA PRO A 280 -7.13 -14.57 12.10
C PRO A 280 -8.60 -14.75 11.67
N GLU A 281 -9.45 -15.29 12.55
CA GLU A 281 -10.89 -15.44 12.30
C GLU A 281 -11.55 -14.07 12.02
N PRO A 282 -12.31 -13.92 10.92
CA PRO A 282 -13.19 -12.77 10.72
C PRO A 282 -14.27 -12.67 11.79
N GLU A 283 -14.61 -11.45 12.17
CA GLU A 283 -15.71 -11.20 13.11
C GLU A 283 -17.06 -11.49 12.46
N ILE A 284 -18.03 -11.93 13.27
CA ILE A 284 -19.41 -12.16 12.84
C ILE A 284 -20.27 -11.05 13.44
N PHE A 285 -21.04 -10.35 12.60
CA PHE A 285 -21.89 -9.24 13.01
C PHE A 285 -23.36 -9.64 12.91
N SER A 286 -24.16 -9.28 13.91
CA SER A 286 -25.62 -9.51 13.93
C SER A 286 -26.33 -8.75 12.82
N ASP A 287 -25.88 -7.53 12.57
CA ASP A 287 -26.48 -6.58 11.65
C ASP A 287 -25.45 -5.54 11.16
N LYS A 288 -25.92 -4.62 10.33
CA LYS A 288 -25.09 -3.55 9.76
C LYS A 288 -24.66 -2.51 10.79
N GLU A 289 -25.46 -2.24 11.83
CA GLU A 289 -25.14 -1.23 12.84
C GLU A 289 -24.02 -1.74 13.75
N ALA A 290 -24.06 -3.01 14.15
CA ALA A 290 -22.97 -3.66 14.87
C ALA A 290 -21.66 -3.61 14.08
N PHE A 291 -21.70 -3.87 12.77
CA PHE A 291 -20.54 -3.74 11.90
C PHE A 291 -20.05 -2.31 11.75
N ARG A 292 -20.96 -1.32 11.61
CA ARG A 292 -20.59 0.10 11.55
C ARG A 292 -19.94 0.56 12.84
N ALA A 293 -20.48 0.17 14.00
CA ALA A 293 -19.89 0.46 15.30
C ALA A 293 -18.45 -0.07 15.39
N TYR A 294 -18.21 -1.31 14.96
CA TYR A 294 -16.86 -1.90 14.87
C TYR A 294 -15.95 -1.17 13.88
N LEU A 295 -16.44 -0.96 12.65
CA LEU A 295 -15.65 -0.39 11.56
C LEU A 295 -15.27 1.08 11.84
N PHE A 296 -16.16 1.84 12.49
CA PHE A 296 -15.99 3.26 12.79
C PHE A 296 -15.40 3.53 14.18
N ASP A 297 -15.00 2.51 14.93
CA ASP A 297 -14.24 2.70 16.17
C ASP A 297 -12.76 2.93 15.84
N GLU A 298 -12.27 4.13 16.11
CA GLU A 298 -10.87 4.52 15.88
C GLU A 298 -9.88 3.89 16.87
N ASN A 299 -10.36 3.31 17.98
CA ASN A 299 -9.52 2.69 19.01
C ASN A 299 -9.45 1.16 18.89
N GLN A 300 -10.05 0.59 17.83
CA GLN A 300 -10.07 -0.85 17.59
C GLN A 300 -9.48 -1.22 16.21
N PRO A 301 -8.71 -2.32 16.12
CA PRO A 301 -8.25 -3.18 17.22
C PRO A 301 -7.25 -2.45 18.13
N VAL A 302 -7.16 -2.83 19.40
CA VAL A 302 -6.13 -2.31 20.33
C VAL A 302 -4.74 -2.68 19.81
N LEU A 303 -3.83 -1.69 19.77
CA LEU A 303 -2.44 -1.85 19.34
C LEU A 303 -1.49 -1.70 20.53
N LEU A 304 -0.22 -2.06 20.35
CA LEU A 304 0.82 -1.89 21.38
C LEU A 304 0.87 -0.45 21.89
N VAL A 305 0.68 0.51 20.98
CA VAL A 305 0.70 1.94 21.25
C VAL A 305 -0.45 2.44 22.14
N ASP A 306 -1.44 1.61 22.43
CA ASP A 306 -2.52 1.92 23.37
C ASP A 306 -2.19 1.48 24.81
N ASP A 307 -1.15 0.67 24.99
CA ASP A 307 -0.73 0.20 26.30
C ASP A 307 0.42 1.06 26.82
N ARG A 308 0.09 1.96 27.76
CA ARG A 308 1.05 2.84 28.44
C ARG A 308 2.27 2.10 29.01
N LYS A 309 2.08 0.90 29.55
CA LYS A 309 3.16 0.11 30.15
C LYS A 309 4.09 -0.41 29.05
N LEU A 310 3.55 -0.89 27.94
CA LEU A 310 4.35 -1.36 26.80
C LEU A 310 5.11 -0.19 26.13
N LEU A 311 4.46 0.98 25.97
CA LEU A 311 5.14 2.19 25.49
C LEU A 311 6.32 2.57 26.39
N GLY A 312 6.10 2.58 27.71
CA GLY A 312 7.15 2.87 28.67
C GLY A 312 8.27 1.83 28.68
N GLN A 313 7.98 0.56 28.36
CA GLN A 313 9.01 -0.47 28.17
C GLN A 313 9.82 -0.23 26.89
N LYS A 314 9.16 0.10 25.77
CA LYS A 314 9.82 0.44 24.50
C LYS A 314 10.81 1.58 24.70
N LEU A 315 10.37 2.70 25.30
CA LEU A 315 11.24 3.86 25.58
C LEU A 315 12.42 3.54 26.52
N LYS A 316 12.23 2.66 27.51
CA LYS A 316 13.30 2.24 28.44
C LYS A 316 14.41 1.44 27.75
N ILE A 317 14.06 0.59 26.78
CA ILE A 317 15.06 -0.18 26.01
C ILE A 317 16.01 0.78 25.28
N HIS A 318 15.52 1.96 24.91
CA HIS A 318 16.30 3.03 24.27
C HIS A 318 16.86 4.06 25.26
N GLY A 319 16.96 3.73 26.55
CA GLY A 319 17.70 4.52 27.53
C GLY A 319 16.92 5.62 28.26
N ILE A 320 15.61 5.75 28.03
CA ILE A 320 14.80 6.76 28.73
C ILE A 320 14.39 6.25 30.12
N SER A 321 14.64 7.04 31.16
CA SER A 321 14.46 6.58 32.54
C SER A 321 12.99 6.45 32.95
N ALA A 322 12.69 5.50 33.84
CA ALA A 322 11.32 5.32 34.32
C ALA A 322 10.74 6.56 35.01
N ALA A 323 11.60 7.35 35.66
CA ALA A 323 11.22 8.57 36.39
C ALA A 323 10.70 9.66 35.47
N GLU A 324 11.29 9.80 34.27
CA GLU A 324 10.84 10.77 33.26
C GLU A 324 9.44 10.45 32.72
N LEU A 325 9.06 9.17 32.72
CA LEU A 325 7.83 8.70 32.09
C LEU A 325 6.64 8.63 33.05
N VAL A 326 6.81 8.83 34.37
CA VAL A 326 5.75 8.50 35.36
C VAL A 326 4.46 9.30 35.16
N ASN A 327 4.56 10.57 34.76
CA ASN A 327 3.41 11.47 34.68
C ASN A 327 2.93 11.72 33.23
N GLU A 328 3.54 11.07 32.25
CA GLU A 328 3.18 11.28 30.84
C GLU A 328 1.92 10.48 30.45
N SER A 329 1.07 11.11 29.65
CA SER A 329 -0.07 10.48 29.01
C SER A 329 0.38 9.53 27.89
N ILE A 330 -0.51 8.65 27.43
CA ILE A 330 -0.22 7.78 26.26
C ILE A 330 0.20 8.62 25.06
N GLU A 331 -0.48 9.73 24.78
CA GLU A 331 -0.15 10.61 23.65
C GLU A 331 1.25 11.22 23.77
N GLN A 332 1.65 11.66 24.97
CA GLN A 332 3.00 12.18 25.21
C GLN A 332 4.07 11.09 25.04
N LEU A 333 3.78 9.87 25.48
CA LEU A 333 4.68 8.73 25.27
C LEU A 333 4.81 8.37 23.79
N LYS A 334 3.71 8.41 23.02
CA LYS A 334 3.74 8.22 21.58
C LYS A 334 4.56 9.33 20.90
N ASP A 335 4.39 10.59 21.30
CA ASP A 335 5.17 11.72 20.75
C ASP A 335 6.68 11.51 20.99
N ARG A 336 7.08 10.97 22.16
CA ARG A 336 8.48 10.60 22.43
C ARG A 336 8.99 9.46 21.55
N ILE A 337 8.16 8.45 21.30
CA ILE A 337 8.53 7.33 20.42
C ILE A 337 8.71 7.82 18.99
N ASP A 338 7.80 8.64 18.50
CA ASP A 338 7.89 9.24 17.16
C ASP A 338 9.20 10.02 17.01
N LEU A 339 9.57 10.83 18.02
CA LEU A 339 10.84 11.57 18.03
C LEU A 339 12.06 10.63 18.07
N MET A 340 12.02 9.62 18.93
CA MET A 340 13.11 8.63 19.05
C MET A 340 13.34 7.89 17.74
N GLU A 341 12.27 7.42 17.10
CA GLU A 341 12.34 6.71 15.81
C GLU A 341 12.80 7.63 14.69
N PHE A 342 12.37 8.90 14.69
CA PHE A 342 12.85 9.91 13.75
C PHE A 342 14.37 10.14 13.89
N LEU A 343 14.87 10.28 15.11
CA LEU A 343 16.31 10.49 15.36
C LEU A 343 17.13 9.26 14.94
N LEU A 344 16.72 8.06 15.33
CA LEU A 344 17.42 6.82 14.95
C LEU A 344 17.40 6.57 13.44
N SER A 345 16.28 6.83 12.77
CA SER A 345 16.17 6.75 11.32
C SER A 345 17.09 7.77 10.64
N GLY A 346 17.17 8.99 11.18
CA GLY A 346 18.09 10.03 10.70
C GLY A 346 19.56 9.59 10.76
N GLU A 347 19.99 9.02 11.89
CA GLU A 347 21.36 8.51 12.04
C GLU A 347 21.70 7.41 11.01
N GLN A 348 20.77 6.48 10.76
CA GLN A 348 20.95 5.43 9.75
C GLN A 348 21.04 5.99 8.33
N ILE A 349 20.26 7.03 8.02
CA ILE A 349 20.31 7.71 6.73
C ILE A 349 21.65 8.43 6.56
N GLU A 350 22.13 9.16 7.56
CA GLU A 350 23.42 9.84 7.53
C GLU A 350 24.60 8.85 7.37
N GLU A 351 24.54 7.68 7.99
CA GLU A 351 25.50 6.60 7.77
C GLU A 351 25.44 6.06 6.33
N ALA A 352 24.23 5.84 5.80
CA ALA A 352 24.03 5.42 4.42
C ALA A 352 24.57 6.44 3.40
N GLU A 353 24.40 7.74 3.67
CA GLU A 353 24.94 8.82 2.85
C GLU A 353 26.47 8.87 2.90
N ARG A 354 27.08 8.73 4.08
CA ARG A 354 28.55 8.63 4.20
C ARG A 354 29.09 7.45 3.41
N ALA A 355 28.44 6.28 3.51
CA ALA A 355 28.84 5.10 2.74
C ALA A 355 28.69 5.28 1.22
N LEU A 356 27.75 6.13 0.76
CA LEU A 356 27.64 6.51 -0.65
C LEU A 356 28.81 7.42 -1.07
N LYS A 357 29.15 8.42 -0.26
CA LYS A 357 30.24 9.38 -0.50
C LYS A 357 31.62 8.73 -0.55
N ASP A 358 31.80 7.64 0.19
CA ASP A 358 33.03 6.83 0.16
C ASP A 358 33.02 5.77 -0.97
N PHE A 359 32.07 5.85 -1.90
CA PHE A 359 31.84 4.89 -3.00
C PHE A 359 31.56 3.43 -2.56
N GLY A 360 31.35 3.18 -1.26
CA GLY A 360 31.15 1.86 -0.70
C GLY A 360 29.85 1.16 -1.14
N ARG A 361 28.92 1.90 -1.77
CA ARG A 361 27.61 1.39 -2.21
C ARG A 361 27.35 1.51 -3.72
N ILE A 362 28.38 1.73 -4.55
CA ILE A 362 28.21 1.92 -6.00
C ILE A 362 27.56 0.72 -6.69
N ALA A 363 27.97 -0.50 -6.38
CA ALA A 363 27.39 -1.71 -6.97
C ALA A 363 25.89 -1.88 -6.63
N GLU A 364 25.47 -1.44 -5.45
CA GLU A 364 24.07 -1.47 -5.05
C GLU A 364 23.25 -0.43 -5.84
N LEU A 365 23.80 0.76 -6.04
CA LEU A 365 23.20 1.83 -6.83
C LEU A 365 23.04 1.42 -8.30
N GLU A 366 24.06 0.81 -8.91
CA GLU A 366 23.99 0.26 -10.28
C GLU A 366 22.93 -0.84 -10.40
N ALA A 367 22.89 -1.76 -9.43
CA ALA A 367 21.90 -2.85 -9.41
C ALA A 367 20.46 -2.31 -9.35
N VAL A 368 20.20 -1.23 -8.60
CA VAL A 368 18.87 -0.60 -8.55
C VAL A 368 18.49 0.00 -9.91
N PHE A 369 19.40 0.65 -10.64
CA PHE A 369 19.12 1.13 -12.00
C PHE A 369 18.80 0.00 -12.98
N GLU A 370 19.51 -1.13 -12.88
CA GLU A 370 19.22 -2.32 -13.68
C GLU A 370 17.80 -2.86 -13.37
N GLN A 371 17.45 -2.96 -12.08
CA GLN A 371 16.12 -3.40 -11.65
C GLN A 371 14.99 -2.46 -12.12
N ILE A 372 15.21 -1.14 -12.08
CA ILE A 372 14.27 -0.14 -12.62
C ILE A 372 14.07 -0.37 -14.12
N SER A 373 15.17 -0.49 -14.88
CA SER A 373 15.14 -0.71 -16.33
C SER A 373 14.40 -2.00 -16.70
N ASN A 374 14.59 -3.06 -15.91
CA ASN A 374 13.94 -4.35 -16.10
C ASN A 374 12.50 -4.42 -15.55
N ARG A 375 12.01 -3.36 -14.89
CA ARG A 375 10.70 -3.30 -14.21
C ARG A 375 10.54 -4.37 -13.12
N GLU A 376 11.63 -4.65 -12.41
CA GLU A 376 11.70 -5.65 -11.34
C GLU A 376 11.58 -5.07 -9.93
N ILE A 377 11.41 -3.74 -9.85
CA ILE A 377 11.22 -3.02 -8.59
C ILE A 377 9.76 -2.56 -8.44
N PRO A 378 9.18 -2.61 -7.23
CA PRO A 378 7.92 -1.94 -6.94
C PRO A 378 8.06 -0.43 -7.15
N ASP A 379 7.04 0.20 -7.71
CA ASP A 379 7.00 1.65 -7.96
C ASP A 379 8.26 2.24 -8.62
N ALA A 380 8.58 1.78 -9.83
CA ALA A 380 9.79 2.17 -10.54
C ALA A 380 10.04 3.70 -10.65
N PRO A 381 9.02 4.58 -10.85
CA PRO A 381 9.25 6.03 -10.84
C PRO A 381 9.81 6.55 -9.51
N LEU A 382 9.17 6.21 -8.39
CA LEU A 382 9.62 6.60 -7.06
C LEU A 382 11.03 6.08 -6.74
N TYR A 383 11.35 4.85 -7.16
CA TYR A 383 12.69 4.31 -7.00
C TYR A 383 13.72 4.96 -7.91
N LEU A 384 13.32 5.50 -9.07
CA LEU A 384 14.20 6.31 -9.91
C LEU A 384 14.55 7.62 -9.22
N GLU A 385 13.57 8.35 -8.68
CA GLU A 385 13.78 9.56 -7.87
C GLU A 385 14.79 9.29 -6.75
N TRP A 386 14.55 8.23 -5.97
CA TRP A 386 15.42 7.84 -4.86
C TRP A 386 16.83 7.45 -5.31
N ASN A 387 16.97 6.66 -6.38
CA ASN A 387 18.29 6.16 -6.78
C ASN A 387 19.13 7.22 -7.50
N VAL A 388 18.50 8.17 -8.20
CA VAL A 388 19.18 9.35 -8.73
C VAL A 388 19.61 10.28 -7.59
N TRP A 389 18.78 10.47 -6.56
CA TRP A 389 19.20 11.19 -5.35
C TRP A 389 20.46 10.56 -4.72
N ARG A 390 20.51 9.23 -4.59
CA ARG A 390 21.71 8.52 -4.10
C ARG A 390 22.94 8.76 -4.98
N ALA A 391 22.77 8.84 -6.30
CA ALA A 391 23.85 9.15 -7.22
C ALA A 391 24.35 10.59 -7.03
N MET A 392 23.45 11.55 -6.85
CA MET A 392 23.82 12.95 -6.56
C MET A 392 24.54 13.08 -5.21
N VAL A 393 24.12 12.35 -4.17
CA VAL A 393 24.84 12.30 -2.89
C VAL A 393 26.24 11.70 -3.05
N MET A 394 26.39 10.65 -3.86
CA MET A 394 27.66 9.96 -4.10
C MET A 394 28.69 10.86 -4.79
N LEU A 395 28.27 11.80 -5.66
CA LEU A 395 29.19 12.77 -6.26
C LEU A 395 29.91 13.61 -5.20
N ASN A 396 29.29 13.83 -4.04
CA ASN A 396 29.87 14.46 -2.85
C ASN A 396 30.46 15.88 -3.05
N ASP A 397 30.08 16.57 -4.11
CA ASP A 397 30.52 17.96 -4.39
C ASP A 397 29.51 19.02 -3.92
N ALA A 398 28.26 18.62 -3.63
CA ALA A 398 27.21 19.53 -3.18
C ALA A 398 27.26 19.79 -1.67
N ILE A 399 26.94 21.04 -1.28
CA ILE A 399 26.73 21.43 0.12
C ILE A 399 25.53 20.66 0.70
N ARG A 400 24.46 20.54 -0.08
CA ARG A 400 23.22 19.84 0.30
C ARG A 400 22.57 19.21 -0.92
N VAL A 401 22.08 17.98 -0.76
CA VAL A 401 21.29 17.24 -1.76
C VAL A 401 19.98 16.80 -1.12
N GLU A 402 18.89 17.45 -1.46
CA GLU A 402 17.56 17.21 -0.91
C GLU A 402 16.69 16.48 -1.94
N GLY A 403 16.21 15.28 -1.61
CA GLY A 403 15.18 14.60 -2.39
C GLY A 403 13.81 14.83 -1.76
N HIS A 404 12.82 15.24 -2.54
CA HIS A 404 11.48 15.60 -2.05
C HIS A 404 10.50 14.42 -1.89
N PHE A 405 10.91 13.22 -2.25
CA PHE A 405 10.18 11.99 -1.90
C PHE A 405 10.19 11.74 -0.39
N LYS A 406 9.12 11.12 0.12
CA LYS A 406 9.03 10.67 1.51
C LYS A 406 9.76 9.34 1.68
N ARG A 407 10.41 9.14 2.83
CA ARG A 407 11.04 7.88 3.22
C ARG A 407 10.26 7.24 4.37
N ASP A 408 10.37 5.93 4.52
CA ASP A 408 9.98 5.25 5.75
C ASP A 408 11.11 5.27 6.79
N LEU A 409 10.85 4.71 7.97
CA LEU A 409 11.81 4.65 9.08
C LEU A 409 13.10 3.90 8.73
N ASP A 410 13.04 2.94 7.80
CA ASP A 410 14.21 2.17 7.33
C ASP A 410 14.96 2.88 6.18
N GLY A 411 14.60 4.13 5.86
CA GLY A 411 15.25 4.95 4.84
C GLY A 411 14.86 4.59 3.39
N MET A 412 13.86 3.73 3.18
CA MET A 412 13.36 3.36 1.85
C MET A 412 12.35 4.39 1.35
N PRO A 413 12.29 4.67 0.03
CA PRO A 413 11.29 5.59 -0.49
C PRO A 413 9.88 5.01 -0.28
N LEU A 414 8.95 5.89 0.10
CA LEU A 414 7.57 5.56 0.49
C LEU A 414 6.55 6.18 -0.48
N ASN A 415 6.67 7.48 -0.77
CA ASN A 415 5.79 8.21 -1.69
C ASN A 415 6.59 9.31 -2.41
N SER A 416 6.28 9.59 -3.67
CA SER A 416 6.84 10.73 -4.40
C SER A 416 6.39 12.05 -3.77
N ALA A 417 7.06 13.14 -4.13
CA ALA A 417 6.66 14.48 -3.72
C ALA A 417 5.23 14.80 -4.21
N PRO A 418 4.47 15.63 -3.47
CA PRO A 418 3.32 16.30 -4.04
C PRO A 418 3.75 17.16 -5.25
N GLY A 419 2.87 17.35 -6.22
CA GLY A 419 3.17 18.20 -7.39
C GLY A 419 3.60 19.62 -7.01
N ASN A 420 4.24 20.32 -7.95
CA ASN A 420 4.79 21.68 -7.78
C ASN A 420 6.04 21.76 -6.88
N ARG A 421 6.82 20.68 -6.82
CA ARG A 421 8.19 20.64 -6.30
C ARG A 421 9.03 19.75 -7.20
N PRO A 422 10.31 20.07 -7.41
CA PRO A 422 11.18 19.19 -8.17
C PRO A 422 11.45 17.89 -7.42
N ASP A 423 11.86 16.84 -8.11
CA ASP A 423 12.21 15.58 -7.46
C ASP A 423 13.39 15.74 -6.48
N ILE A 424 14.43 16.47 -6.91
CA ILE A 424 15.68 16.67 -6.16
C ILE A 424 16.21 18.10 -6.35
N GLU A 425 16.67 18.71 -5.26
CA GLU A 425 17.41 19.98 -5.26
C GLU A 425 18.83 19.79 -4.71
N CYS A 426 19.81 20.24 -5.47
CA CYS A 426 21.22 20.23 -5.08
C CYS A 426 21.73 21.67 -4.98
N ASN A 427 22.28 22.02 -3.82
CA ASN A 427 22.92 23.31 -3.59
C ASN A 427 24.44 23.14 -3.57
N TYR A 428 25.13 23.84 -4.46
CA TYR A 428 26.59 23.93 -4.52
C TYR A 428 27.03 25.33 -4.07
N GLU A 429 28.34 25.58 -3.98
CA GLU A 429 28.87 26.88 -3.55
C GLU A 429 28.46 28.02 -4.50
N ASP A 430 28.57 27.80 -5.82
CA ASP A 430 28.40 28.84 -6.84
C ASP A 430 27.12 28.70 -7.69
N PHE A 431 26.39 27.59 -7.55
CA PHE A 431 25.17 27.33 -8.33
C PHE A 431 24.22 26.36 -7.61
N ASN A 432 22.96 26.34 -8.06
CA ASN A 432 21.99 25.33 -7.67
C ASN A 432 21.63 24.48 -8.88
N LEU A 433 21.25 23.24 -8.63
CA LEU A 433 20.83 22.28 -9.64
C LEU A 433 19.51 21.65 -9.22
N ILE A 434 18.51 21.79 -10.07
CA ILE A 434 17.25 21.05 -9.99
C ILE A 434 17.41 19.79 -10.83
N VAL A 435 17.04 18.63 -10.28
CA VAL A 435 17.06 17.36 -10.99
C VAL A 435 15.65 16.79 -11.00
N GLU A 436 15.11 16.63 -12.21
CA GLU A 436 13.80 16.03 -12.49
C GLU A 436 14.03 14.72 -13.24
N VAL A 437 13.35 13.65 -12.82
CA VAL A 437 13.57 12.31 -13.38
C VAL A 437 12.27 11.71 -13.87
N THR A 438 12.33 11.01 -14.98
CA THR A 438 11.13 10.38 -15.55
C THR A 438 11.46 9.07 -16.23
N LEU A 439 10.54 8.11 -16.08
CA LEU A 439 10.50 6.88 -16.89
C LEU A 439 9.61 7.05 -18.13
N SER A 440 8.91 8.17 -18.26
CA SER A 440 8.12 8.48 -19.44
C SER A 440 9.02 8.69 -20.65
N SER A 441 8.55 8.29 -21.83
CA SER A 441 9.30 8.46 -23.08
C SER A 441 8.40 8.94 -24.23
N GLY A 442 9.03 9.55 -25.23
CA GLY A 442 8.34 10.03 -26.44
C GLY A 442 7.36 11.16 -26.15
N ARG A 443 6.20 11.14 -26.82
CA ARG A 443 5.17 12.18 -26.68
C ARG A 443 4.68 12.35 -25.24
N LYS A 444 4.52 11.25 -24.51
CA LYS A 444 4.07 11.29 -23.12
C LYS A 444 5.07 12.00 -22.20
N GLN A 445 6.36 11.84 -22.46
CA GLN A 445 7.39 12.58 -21.74
C GLN A 445 7.29 14.08 -21.99
N PHE A 446 7.09 14.49 -23.25
CA PHE A 446 6.90 15.90 -23.58
C PHE A 446 5.67 16.50 -22.90
N GLU A 447 4.55 15.76 -22.86
CA GLU A 447 3.32 16.20 -22.21
C GLU A 447 3.43 16.26 -20.68
N MET A 448 4.11 15.29 -20.06
CA MET A 448 4.24 15.22 -18.61
C MET A 448 5.30 16.16 -18.05
N GLU A 449 6.43 16.32 -18.72
CA GLU A 449 7.58 17.05 -18.17
C GLU A 449 7.76 18.44 -18.80
N GLY A 450 7.13 18.72 -19.94
CA GLY A 450 7.39 19.95 -20.71
C GLY A 450 7.02 21.23 -20.00
N GLU A 451 5.88 21.25 -19.30
CA GLU A 451 5.43 22.40 -18.49
C GLU A 451 5.93 22.32 -17.04
N PRO A 452 5.89 21.17 -16.34
CA PRO A 452 6.35 21.11 -14.94
C PRO A 452 7.84 21.39 -14.74
N VAL A 453 8.70 21.05 -15.71
CA VAL A 453 10.15 21.24 -15.62
C VAL A 453 10.61 22.64 -16.08
N ALA A 454 9.83 23.30 -16.93
CA ALA A 454 10.20 24.58 -17.55
C ALA A 454 9.87 25.78 -16.66
#